data_AF-A0A3M7QCS6-F1
#
_entry.id   AF-A0A3M7QCS6-F1
#
_cell.length_a   1.000
_cell.length_b   1.000
_cell.length_c   1.000
_cell.angle_alpha   90.00
_cell.angle_beta   90.00
_cell.angle_gamma   90.00
#
_symmetry.space_group_name_H-M   'P 1'
#
loop_
_entity.id
_entity.type
_entity.pdbx_description
1 polymer ?
#
loop_
_entity_poly.entity_id
_entity_poly.type
_entity_poly.pdbx_seq_one_letter_code
_entity_poly.pdbx_strand_id
1 'polypeptide(L)'
;MKMQIAEELKSACTKVVETRNTSCLYKFKEHVEKCVQEKKIENRDLIIECVLKLSGLIPSKLLGQLLSKAIYLKDSELCFILIENFQLIDEVHAVDFIKFLLSGIEFKEDEFSKLPLDIEHKLDILFEKKFDYHLLSAELKRLSSNEFILCLQYLQNNVKKAFQENLQNNQETNEIEKMETNQKTISPNILQITDLFSCFVDAHFTHITLSSKSQEIIADVLQLIENQLDIFFDLISIDSLIKEIKQNKDFQIKNTNHISDYFIEVLKIE
;
A
#
# COMPACT_ATOMS: atom_id res chain seq x y z
N MET A 1 36.28 19.26 -14.99
CA MET A 1 34.98 19.81 -14.55
C MET A 1 34.08 18.74 -13.91
N LYS A 2 33.77 17.61 -14.57
CA LYS A 2 32.95 16.52 -13.98
C LYS A 2 33.53 15.89 -12.70
N MET A 3 34.84 15.59 -12.66
CA MET A 3 35.49 15.04 -11.46
C MET A 3 35.41 15.99 -10.25
N GLN A 4 35.55 17.29 -10.49
CA GLN A 4 35.53 18.29 -9.42
C GLN A 4 34.15 18.38 -8.75
N ILE A 5 33.07 18.35 -9.54
CA ILE A 5 31.69 18.37 -9.00
C ILE A 5 31.40 17.08 -8.21
N ALA A 6 31.89 15.92 -8.67
CA ALA A 6 31.72 14.66 -7.96
C ALA A 6 32.46 14.64 -6.61
N GLU A 7 33.70 15.14 -6.57
CA GLU A 7 34.48 15.26 -5.32
C GLU A 7 33.85 16.24 -4.34
N GLU A 8 33.34 17.38 -4.85
CA GLU A 8 32.60 18.36 -4.05
C GLU A 8 31.30 17.78 -3.48
N LEU A 9 30.52 17.05 -4.29
CA LEU A 9 29.29 16.38 -3.86
C LEU A 9 29.58 15.34 -2.76
N LYS A 10 30.61 14.51 -2.97
CA LYS A 10 31.04 13.50 -1.99
C LYS A 10 31.49 14.14 -0.68
N SER A 11 32.29 15.21 -0.76
CA SER A 11 32.73 15.97 0.42
C SER A 11 31.55 16.60 1.17
N ALA A 12 30.60 17.18 0.45
CA ALA A 12 29.39 17.75 1.04
C ALA A 12 28.54 16.67 1.73
N CYS A 13 28.33 15.52 1.08
CA CYS A 13 27.61 14.39 1.66
C CYS A 13 28.26 13.91 2.97
N THR A 14 29.57 13.66 2.98
CA THR A 14 30.30 13.23 4.19
C THR A 14 30.14 14.25 5.32
N LYS A 15 30.28 15.55 5.02
CA LYS A 15 30.10 16.61 6.02
C LYS A 15 28.68 16.67 6.58
N VAL A 16 27.65 16.43 5.76
CA VAL A 16 26.26 16.37 6.25
C VAL A 16 26.10 15.18 7.22
N VAL A 17 26.62 14.00 6.86
CA VAL A 17 26.56 12.81 7.73
C VAL A 17 27.23 13.07 9.07
N GLU A 18 28.43 13.67 9.06
CA GLU A 18 29.23 13.92 10.27
C GLU A 18 28.64 15.03 11.16
N THR A 19 28.19 16.13 10.56
CA THR A 19 27.83 17.34 11.33
C THR A 19 26.34 17.53 11.54
N ARG A 20 25.48 16.88 10.73
CA ARG A 20 24.02 17.11 10.66
C ARG A 20 23.63 18.59 10.57
N ASN A 21 24.52 19.42 10.01
CA ASN A 21 24.35 20.85 9.94
C ASN A 21 23.53 21.23 8.70
N THR A 22 22.54 22.11 8.90
CA THR A 22 21.69 22.66 7.83
C THR A 22 22.48 23.40 6.75
N SER A 23 23.56 24.11 7.10
CA SER A 23 24.44 24.76 6.13
C SER A 23 25.14 23.77 5.19
N CYS A 24 25.48 22.56 5.69
CA CYS A 24 26.05 21.50 4.87
C CYS A 24 25.00 20.89 3.93
N LEU A 25 23.74 20.80 4.36
CA LEU A 25 22.62 20.36 3.50
C LEU A 25 22.37 21.33 2.34
N TYR A 26 22.48 22.65 2.57
CA TYR A 26 22.38 23.64 1.49
C TYR A 26 23.50 23.48 0.45
N LYS A 27 24.74 23.23 0.90
CA LYS A 27 25.85 22.95 -0.02
C LYS A 27 25.64 21.65 -0.78
N PHE A 28 25.20 20.59 -0.12
CA PHE A 28 24.83 19.33 -0.77
C PHE A 28 23.78 19.57 -1.86
N LYS A 29 22.71 20.30 -1.54
CA LYS A 29 21.67 20.68 -2.50
C LYS A 29 22.25 21.42 -3.72
N GLU A 30 23.11 22.41 -3.51
CA GLU A 30 23.73 23.17 -4.59
C GLU A 30 24.57 22.27 -5.52
N HIS A 31 25.33 21.33 -4.95
CA HIS A 31 26.11 20.38 -5.75
C HIS A 31 25.23 19.37 -6.50
N VAL A 32 24.13 18.93 -5.89
CA VAL A 32 23.13 18.10 -6.56
C VAL A 32 22.49 18.85 -7.73
N GLU A 33 22.09 20.11 -7.54
CA GLU A 33 21.56 20.96 -8.62
C GLU A 33 22.57 21.14 -9.77
N LYS A 34 23.87 21.27 -9.46
CA LYS A 34 24.94 21.30 -10.49
C LYS A 34 25.08 19.98 -11.25
N CYS A 35 24.84 18.85 -10.59
CA CYS A 35 24.81 17.53 -11.23
C CYS A 35 23.56 17.32 -12.10
N VAL A 36 22.48 18.05 -11.83
CA VAL A 36 21.25 17.98 -12.63
C VAL A 36 21.33 18.97 -13.79
N GLN A 37 21.43 18.46 -15.01
CA GLN A 37 21.43 19.29 -16.21
C GLN A 37 20.18 19.04 -17.06
N GLU A 38 19.97 19.86 -18.08
CA GLU A 38 18.90 19.59 -19.05
C GLU A 38 19.15 18.22 -19.70
N LYS A 39 18.13 17.35 -19.70
CA LYS A 39 18.13 16.00 -20.31
C LYS A 39 19.13 14.95 -19.77
N LYS A 40 19.83 15.19 -18.65
CA LYS A 40 20.67 14.18 -17.99
C LYS A 40 20.89 14.47 -16.50
N ILE A 41 21.29 13.44 -15.76
CA ILE A 41 21.79 13.54 -14.38
C ILE A 41 23.25 13.08 -14.40
N GLU A 42 24.18 14.00 -14.15
CA GLU A 42 25.59 13.67 -14.02
C GLU A 42 25.86 13.01 -12.66
N ASN A 43 26.77 12.02 -12.63
CA ASN A 43 27.13 11.30 -11.40
C ASN A 43 25.93 10.65 -10.68
N ARG A 44 24.98 10.11 -11.46
CA ARG A 44 23.77 9.40 -10.97
C ARG A 44 24.06 8.45 -9.81
N ASP A 45 25.02 7.54 -9.96
CA ASP A 45 25.30 6.53 -8.94
C ASP A 45 25.83 7.14 -7.64
N LEU A 46 26.58 8.25 -7.74
CA LEU A 46 27.03 9.01 -6.58
C LEU A 46 25.85 9.72 -5.89
N ILE A 47 24.89 10.24 -6.66
CA ILE A 47 23.66 10.82 -6.10
C ILE A 47 22.88 9.74 -5.34
N ILE A 48 22.71 8.56 -5.94
CA ILE A 48 22.09 7.41 -5.29
C ILE A 48 22.79 7.06 -3.97
N GLU A 49 24.13 6.91 -4.00
CA GLU A 49 24.93 6.62 -2.81
C GLU A 49 24.73 7.70 -1.72
N CYS A 50 24.68 8.97 -2.11
CA CYS A 50 24.46 10.07 -1.18
C CYS A 50 23.04 10.07 -0.59
N VAL A 51 22.02 9.80 -1.40
CA VAL A 51 20.62 9.72 -0.95
C VAL A 51 20.45 8.62 0.09
N LEU A 52 21.01 7.43 -0.17
CA LEU A 52 20.97 6.32 0.77
C LEU A 52 21.68 6.63 2.09
N LYS A 53 22.83 7.32 2.03
CA LYS A 53 23.58 7.74 3.24
C LYS A 53 22.90 8.83 4.04
N LEU A 54 22.14 9.70 3.38
CA LEU A 54 21.45 10.83 3.98
C LEU A 54 19.96 10.57 4.21
N SER A 55 19.55 9.31 4.21
CA SER A 55 18.16 8.90 4.41
C SER A 55 17.52 9.64 5.59
N GLY A 56 16.40 10.31 5.33
CA GLY A 56 15.67 11.08 6.33
C GLY A 56 16.27 12.43 6.76
N LEU A 57 17.43 12.82 6.22
CA LEU A 57 18.02 14.16 6.41
C LEU A 57 17.79 15.07 5.20
N ILE A 58 17.48 14.50 4.03
CA ILE A 58 17.23 15.27 2.82
C ILE A 58 15.82 15.89 2.89
N PRO A 59 15.68 17.21 2.67
CA PRO A 59 14.37 17.85 2.61
C PRO A 59 13.48 17.26 1.51
N SER A 60 12.20 16.98 1.79
CA SER A 60 11.23 16.43 0.82
C SER A 60 11.15 17.26 -0.47
N LYS A 61 11.29 18.59 -0.38
CA LYS A 61 11.31 19.47 -1.56
C LYS A 61 12.44 19.16 -2.54
N LEU A 62 13.63 18.80 -2.04
CA LEU A 62 14.75 18.42 -2.88
C LEU A 62 14.55 17.03 -3.49
N LEU A 63 14.04 16.08 -2.70
CA LEU A 63 13.68 14.75 -3.20
C LEU A 63 12.59 14.84 -4.29
N GLY A 64 11.59 15.72 -4.13
CA GLY A 64 10.55 15.99 -5.12
C GLY A 64 11.10 16.49 -6.44
N GLN A 65 12.00 17.49 -6.40
CA GLN A 65 12.66 18.01 -7.59
C GLN A 65 13.50 16.93 -8.31
N LEU A 66 14.22 16.11 -7.56
CA LEU A 66 14.98 14.99 -8.11
C LEU A 66 14.07 13.92 -8.72
N LEU A 67 12.95 13.62 -8.05
CA LEU A 67 12.00 12.62 -8.50
C LEU A 67 11.34 13.04 -9.81
N SER A 68 10.81 14.27 -9.90
CA SER A 68 10.23 14.79 -11.15
C SER A 68 11.24 14.73 -12.30
N LYS A 69 12.52 15.00 -12.02
CA LYS A 69 13.58 14.91 -13.02
C LYS A 69 13.88 13.46 -13.40
N ALA A 70 13.95 12.55 -12.45
CA ALA A 70 14.17 11.12 -12.68
C ALA A 70 13.04 10.52 -13.53
N ILE A 71 11.78 10.89 -13.23
CA ILE A 71 10.60 10.51 -14.02
C ILE A 71 10.73 11.01 -15.46
N TYR A 72 11.08 12.29 -15.66
CA TYR A 72 11.27 12.86 -17.00
C TYR A 72 12.34 12.10 -17.81
N LEU A 73 13.40 11.64 -17.15
CA LEU A 73 14.48 10.87 -17.77
C LEU A 73 14.18 9.37 -17.87
N LYS A 74 13.04 8.91 -17.34
CA LYS A 74 12.66 7.51 -17.21
C LYS A 74 13.68 6.66 -16.45
N ASP A 75 14.34 7.25 -15.45
CA ASP A 75 15.32 6.57 -14.62
C ASP A 75 14.63 5.84 -13.46
N SER A 76 14.26 4.58 -13.70
CA SER A 76 13.44 3.80 -12.78
C SER A 76 14.12 3.56 -11.43
N GLU A 77 15.39 3.13 -11.42
CA GLU A 77 16.14 2.86 -10.20
C GLU A 77 16.33 4.14 -9.36
N LEU A 78 16.61 5.29 -9.97
CA LEU A 78 16.67 6.53 -9.20
C LEU A 78 15.29 6.93 -8.63
N CYS A 79 14.20 6.73 -9.39
CA CYS A 79 12.86 6.99 -8.88
C CYS A 79 12.55 6.16 -7.63
N PHE A 80 12.85 4.86 -7.65
CA PHE A 80 12.63 3.97 -6.50
C PHE A 80 13.40 4.40 -5.27
N ILE A 81 14.70 4.65 -5.43
CA ILE A 81 15.56 5.05 -4.31
C ILE A 81 15.10 6.38 -3.71
N LEU A 82 14.72 7.35 -4.55
CA LEU A 82 14.19 8.62 -4.06
C LEU A 82 12.92 8.40 -3.26
N ILE A 83 11.96 7.68 -3.84
CA ILE A 83 10.65 7.38 -3.28
C ILE A 83 10.73 6.69 -1.90
N GLU A 84 11.57 5.65 -1.76
CA GLU A 84 11.78 4.96 -0.49
C GLU A 84 12.34 5.90 0.60
N ASN A 85 13.18 6.86 0.20
CA ASN A 85 13.84 7.81 1.10
C ASN A 85 12.99 9.04 1.46
N PHE A 86 11.80 9.21 0.88
CA PHE A 86 10.87 10.23 1.36
C PHE A 86 10.30 9.84 2.71
N GLN A 87 10.44 10.72 3.71
CA GLN A 87 9.70 10.61 4.96
C GLN A 87 8.23 10.99 4.79
N LEU A 88 7.97 12.02 3.99
CA LEU A 88 6.64 12.53 3.65
C LEU A 88 6.62 12.84 2.16
N ILE A 89 5.79 12.12 1.41
CA ILE A 89 5.59 12.30 -0.03
C ILE A 89 4.34 13.14 -0.23
N ASP A 90 4.47 14.27 -0.92
CA ASP A 90 3.32 15.06 -1.33
C ASP A 90 2.52 14.32 -2.42
N GLU A 91 1.20 14.51 -2.44
CA GLU A 91 0.26 13.79 -3.30
C GLU A 91 0.58 13.97 -4.79
N VAL A 92 1.05 15.15 -5.18
CA VAL A 92 1.51 15.45 -6.55
C VAL A 92 2.61 14.48 -7.00
N HIS A 93 3.62 14.28 -6.14
CA HIS A 93 4.76 13.43 -6.42
C HIS A 93 4.37 11.95 -6.40
N ALA A 94 3.44 11.56 -5.51
CA ALA A 94 2.89 10.21 -5.48
C ALA A 94 2.17 9.87 -6.79
N VAL A 95 1.28 10.75 -7.27
CA VAL A 95 0.54 10.52 -8.53
C VAL A 95 1.48 10.55 -9.74
N ASP A 96 2.47 11.43 -9.77
CA ASP A 96 3.49 11.43 -10.83
C ASP A 96 4.27 10.11 -10.87
N PHE A 97 4.58 9.54 -9.71
CA PHE A 97 5.24 8.25 -9.61
C PHE A 97 4.32 7.10 -10.03
N ILE A 98 3.03 7.09 -9.65
CA ILE A 98 2.04 6.11 -10.13
C ILE A 98 2.01 6.11 -11.66
N LYS A 99 1.88 7.29 -12.28
CA LYS A 99 1.89 7.44 -13.73
C LYS A 99 3.17 6.91 -14.35
N PHE A 100 4.32 7.19 -13.74
CA PHE A 100 5.60 6.66 -14.20
C PHE A 100 5.63 5.13 -14.19
N LEU A 101 5.13 4.48 -13.11
CA LEU A 101 5.05 3.02 -13.01
C LEU A 101 4.14 2.40 -14.06
N LEU A 102 3.00 3.04 -14.32
CA LEU A 102 2.02 2.57 -15.29
C LEU A 102 2.42 2.92 -16.73
N SER A 103 3.35 3.86 -16.92
CA SER A 103 3.80 4.28 -18.24
C SER A 103 4.54 3.14 -18.96
N GLY A 104 3.96 2.66 -20.06
CA GLY A 104 4.51 1.55 -20.84
C GLY A 104 3.83 0.20 -20.61
N ILE A 105 2.82 0.13 -19.74
CA ILE A 105 1.91 -1.02 -19.70
C ILE A 105 0.94 -0.89 -20.88
N GLU A 106 1.08 -1.77 -21.88
CA GLU A 106 0.12 -1.85 -22.98
C GLU A 106 -1.19 -2.45 -22.46
N PHE A 107 -2.24 -1.65 -22.53
CA PHE A 107 -3.60 -2.09 -22.22
C PHE A 107 -4.17 -2.83 -23.43
N LYS A 108 -4.47 -4.11 -23.27
CA LYS A 108 -5.32 -4.85 -24.19
C LYS A 108 -6.66 -5.04 -23.50
N GLU A 109 -7.71 -4.43 -24.05
CA GLU A 109 -9.08 -4.48 -23.50
C GLU A 109 -9.56 -5.92 -23.23
N ASP A 110 -9.07 -6.89 -24.02
CA ASP A 110 -9.48 -8.30 -23.97
C ASP A 110 -8.55 -9.21 -23.16
N GLU A 111 -7.35 -8.75 -22.79
CA GLU A 111 -6.41 -9.50 -21.96
C GLU A 111 -6.18 -8.68 -20.69
N PHE A 112 -6.88 -9.06 -19.61
CA PHE A 112 -6.60 -8.58 -18.27
C PHE A 112 -5.21 -9.06 -17.85
N SER A 113 -4.19 -8.33 -18.28
CA SER A 113 -2.83 -8.53 -17.80
C SER A 113 -2.84 -8.17 -16.31
N LYS A 114 -2.62 -9.19 -15.47
CA LYS A 114 -2.22 -8.93 -14.08
C LYS A 114 -1.08 -7.93 -14.14
N LEU A 115 -1.15 -6.90 -13.30
CA LEU A 115 -0.01 -6.01 -13.11
C LEU A 115 1.21 -6.88 -12.83
N PRO A 116 2.35 -6.63 -13.51
CA PRO A 116 3.59 -7.28 -13.15
C PRO A 116 3.83 -7.18 -11.65
N LEU A 117 4.23 -8.29 -11.01
CA LEU A 117 4.43 -8.36 -9.56
C LEU A 117 5.36 -7.26 -9.03
N ASP A 118 6.38 -6.90 -9.82
CA ASP A 118 7.29 -5.82 -9.45
C ASP A 118 6.58 -4.47 -9.37
N ILE A 119 5.61 -4.21 -10.26
CA ILE A 119 4.78 -3.00 -10.25
C ILE A 119 3.79 -3.02 -9.08
N GLU A 120 3.17 -4.16 -8.77
CA GLU A 120 2.30 -4.29 -7.59
C GLU A 120 3.06 -3.89 -6.32
N HIS A 121 4.27 -4.44 -6.10
CA HIS A 121 5.10 -4.11 -4.94
C HIS A 121 5.50 -2.64 -4.87
N LYS A 122 5.70 -2.00 -6.02
CA LYS A 122 6.04 -0.56 -6.08
C LYS A 122 4.83 0.33 -5.80
N LEU A 123 3.62 -0.15 -6.09
CA LEU A 123 2.37 0.54 -5.77
C LEU A 123 1.99 0.40 -4.28
N ASP A 124 2.58 -0.56 -3.55
CA ASP A 124 2.36 -0.71 -2.10
C ASP A 124 2.73 0.55 -1.32
N ILE A 125 3.55 1.44 -1.90
CA ILE A 125 3.84 2.75 -1.32
C ILE A 125 2.59 3.59 -0.99
N LEU A 126 1.50 3.38 -1.73
CA LEU A 126 0.23 4.06 -1.48
C LEU A 126 -0.34 3.73 -0.10
N PHE A 127 0.09 2.61 0.50
CA PHE A 127 -0.28 2.19 1.85
C PHE A 127 0.79 2.48 2.90
N GLU A 128 2.06 2.60 2.49
CA GLU A 128 3.18 2.88 3.40
C GLU A 128 3.23 4.34 3.86
N LYS A 129 2.80 5.27 3.00
CA LYS A 129 2.88 6.71 3.25
C LYS A 129 1.52 7.25 3.67
N LYS A 130 1.55 8.32 4.46
CA LYS A 130 0.35 9.04 4.88
C LYS A 130 0.04 10.14 3.88
N PHE A 131 -1.19 10.16 3.39
CA PHE A 131 -1.68 11.17 2.44
C PHE A 131 -2.88 11.91 3.02
N ASP A 132 -3.04 13.16 2.62
CA ASP A 132 -4.32 13.83 2.73
C ASP A 132 -5.22 13.35 1.58
N TYR A 133 -6.25 12.55 1.89
CA TYR A 133 -7.13 11.97 0.88
C TYR A 133 -7.88 13.02 0.05
N HIS A 134 -8.13 14.23 0.59
CA HIS A 134 -8.75 15.30 -0.19
C HIS A 134 -7.80 15.82 -1.27
N LEU A 135 -6.53 16.04 -0.92
CA LEU A 135 -5.51 16.46 -1.89
C LEU A 135 -5.18 15.33 -2.87
N LEU A 136 -5.14 14.09 -2.39
CA LEU A 136 -4.86 12.93 -3.21
C LEU A 136 -5.96 12.72 -4.24
N SER A 137 -7.23 12.83 -3.85
CA SER A 137 -8.37 12.73 -4.77
C SER A 137 -8.30 13.80 -5.88
N ALA A 138 -7.89 15.03 -5.53
CA ALA A 138 -7.71 16.10 -6.51
C ALA A 138 -6.62 15.78 -7.53
N GLU A 139 -5.49 15.22 -7.09
CA GLU A 139 -4.37 14.84 -7.96
C GLU A 139 -4.66 13.57 -8.76
N LEU A 140 -5.37 12.59 -8.21
CA LEU A 140 -5.74 11.34 -8.89
C LEU A 140 -6.53 11.59 -10.18
N LYS A 141 -7.33 12.66 -10.25
CA LYS A 141 -8.03 13.10 -11.48
C LYS A 141 -7.12 13.26 -12.70
N ARG A 142 -5.82 13.44 -12.48
CA ARG A 142 -4.83 13.55 -13.55
C ARG A 142 -4.56 12.22 -14.25
N LEU A 143 -4.90 11.08 -13.64
CA LEU A 143 -4.76 9.75 -14.25
C LEU A 143 -5.66 9.64 -15.48
N SER A 144 -5.14 9.01 -16.53
CA SER A 144 -5.94 8.58 -17.67
C SER A 144 -6.90 7.45 -17.26
N SER A 145 -7.92 7.21 -18.08
CA SER A 145 -8.89 6.13 -17.80
C SER A 145 -8.23 4.75 -17.71
N ASN A 146 -7.19 4.49 -18.49
CA ASN A 146 -6.48 3.21 -18.45
C ASN A 146 -5.65 3.07 -17.17
N GLU A 147 -4.92 4.12 -16.78
CA GLU A 147 -4.16 4.14 -15.53
C GLU A 147 -5.09 3.95 -14.32
N PHE A 148 -6.24 4.63 -14.34
CA PHE A 148 -7.28 4.48 -13.33
C PHE A 148 -7.79 3.03 -13.22
N ILE A 149 -8.12 2.38 -14.34
CA ILE A 149 -8.60 0.99 -14.35
C ILE A 149 -7.54 0.04 -13.79
N LEU A 150 -6.27 0.21 -14.15
CA LEU A 150 -5.17 -0.60 -13.62
C LEU A 150 -5.03 -0.43 -12.11
N CYS A 151 -5.13 0.81 -11.60
CA CYS A 151 -5.14 1.05 -10.17
C CYS A 151 -6.36 0.42 -9.47
N LEU A 152 -7.56 0.51 -10.04
CA LEU A 152 -8.75 -0.14 -9.48
C LEU A 152 -8.58 -1.67 -9.40
N GLN A 153 -7.98 -2.30 -10.41
CA GLN A 153 -7.71 -3.73 -10.41
C GLN A 153 -6.70 -4.12 -9.33
N TYR A 154 -5.63 -3.34 -9.19
CA TYR A 154 -4.67 -3.50 -8.10
C TYR A 154 -5.35 -3.45 -6.73
N LEU A 155 -6.22 -2.46 -6.51
CA LEU A 155 -6.97 -2.35 -5.26
C LEU A 155 -7.95 -3.50 -5.05
N GLN A 156 -8.69 -3.92 -6.09
CA GLN A 156 -9.56 -5.09 -6.05
C GLN A 156 -8.79 -6.35 -5.63
N ASN A 157 -7.59 -6.57 -6.17
CA ASN A 157 -6.75 -7.70 -5.80
C ASN A 157 -6.32 -7.64 -4.34
N ASN A 158 -5.99 -6.45 -3.82
CA ASN A 158 -5.67 -6.28 -2.41
C ASN A 158 -6.88 -6.54 -1.50
N VAL A 159 -8.09 -6.11 -1.89
CA VAL A 159 -9.33 -6.45 -1.16
C VAL A 159 -9.52 -7.98 -1.13
N LYS A 160 -9.37 -8.66 -2.27
CA LYS A 160 -9.48 -10.13 -2.35
C LYS A 160 -8.45 -10.83 -1.46
N LYS A 161 -7.18 -10.39 -1.50
CA LYS A 161 -6.09 -10.94 -0.66
C LYS A 161 -6.39 -10.75 0.82
N ALA A 162 -6.76 -9.53 1.24
CA ALA A 162 -7.08 -9.22 2.64
C ALA A 162 -8.21 -10.11 3.19
N PHE A 163 -9.25 -10.37 2.40
CA PHE A 163 -10.34 -11.27 2.82
C PHE A 163 -9.95 -12.75 2.80
N GLN A 164 -9.12 -13.20 1.86
CA GLN A 164 -8.60 -14.57 1.82
C GLN A 164 -7.68 -14.88 3.01
N GLU A 165 -6.79 -13.94 3.37
CA GLU A 165 -5.90 -14.07 4.52
C GLU A 165 -6.69 -14.16 5.84
N ASN A 166 -7.78 -13.41 5.98
CA ASN A 166 -8.67 -13.50 7.15
C ASN A 166 -9.41 -14.84 7.24
N LEU A 167 -9.76 -15.46 6.12
CA LEU A 167 -10.37 -16.80 6.10
C LEU A 167 -9.35 -17.89 6.45
N GLN A 168 -8.13 -17.80 5.93
CA GLN A 168 -7.06 -18.77 6.19
C GLN A 168 -6.52 -18.68 7.63
N ASN A 169 -6.36 -17.48 8.18
CA ASN A 169 -5.95 -17.29 9.58
C ASN A 169 -7.00 -17.82 10.59
N ASN A 170 -8.26 -17.93 10.18
CA ASN A 170 -9.30 -18.59 10.98
C ASN A 170 -9.35 -20.12 10.81
N GLN A 171 -8.64 -20.67 9.80
CA GLN A 171 -8.55 -22.12 9.55
C GLN A 171 -7.21 -22.72 10.01
N GLU A 172 -6.15 -21.93 10.11
CA GLU A 172 -4.80 -22.39 10.47
C GLU A 172 -4.33 -21.79 11.81
N THR A 173 -4.91 -22.25 12.93
CA THR A 173 -4.19 -22.35 14.22
C THR A 173 -3.41 -23.66 14.37
N ASN A 174 -3.06 -24.31 13.26
CA ASN A 174 -2.17 -25.46 13.25
C ASN A 174 -1.08 -25.27 12.18
N GLU A 175 0.09 -24.88 12.65
CA GLU A 175 1.40 -25.39 12.23
C GLU A 175 1.84 -25.33 10.74
N ILE A 176 2.94 -24.58 10.56
CA ILE A 176 4.14 -24.91 9.77
C ILE A 176 4.41 -24.09 8.48
N GLU A 177 5.54 -23.37 8.57
CA GLU A 177 6.51 -22.99 7.53
C GLU A 177 6.06 -22.15 6.34
N LYS A 178 6.46 -20.86 6.37
CA LYS A 178 7.02 -20.23 5.17
C LYS A 178 8.37 -19.60 5.49
N MET A 179 9.36 -20.08 4.76
CA MET A 179 10.72 -19.60 4.68
C MET A 179 10.77 -18.07 4.61
N GLU A 180 11.64 -17.51 5.45
CA GLU A 180 12.09 -16.13 5.40
C GLU A 180 12.66 -15.79 4.02
N THR A 181 11.89 -15.06 3.24
CA THR A 181 12.47 -14.02 2.39
C THR A 181 12.28 -12.71 3.15
N ASN A 182 13.38 -12.10 3.57
CA ASN A 182 13.41 -10.83 4.30
C ASN A 182 13.00 -9.65 3.39
N GLN A 183 11.74 -9.62 2.98
CA GLN A 183 11.05 -8.43 2.51
C GLN A 183 9.80 -8.31 3.37
N LYS A 184 9.76 -7.29 4.24
CA LYS A 184 8.55 -6.96 5.00
C LYS A 184 7.52 -6.45 4.00
N THR A 185 6.78 -7.34 3.36
CA THR A 185 5.55 -6.96 2.65
C THR A 185 4.56 -6.52 3.73
N ILE A 186 4.38 -5.21 3.86
CA ILE A 186 3.34 -4.64 4.71
C ILE A 186 2.02 -5.02 4.04
N SER A 187 1.31 -6.01 4.58
CA SER A 187 -0.04 -6.31 4.11
C SER A 187 -0.95 -5.14 4.54
N PRO A 188 -1.54 -4.38 3.59
CA PRO A 188 -2.33 -3.21 3.91
C PRO A 188 -3.61 -3.62 4.65
N ASN A 189 -3.99 -2.85 5.67
CA ASN A 189 -5.24 -3.09 6.39
C ASN A 189 -6.45 -2.84 5.46
N ILE A 190 -7.53 -3.61 5.61
CA ILE A 190 -8.76 -3.46 4.85
C ILE A 190 -9.32 -2.04 4.86
N LEU A 191 -9.19 -1.33 5.99
CA LEU A 191 -9.59 0.09 6.06
C LEU A 191 -8.75 0.96 5.12
N GLN A 192 -7.43 0.78 5.09
CA GLN A 192 -6.55 1.54 4.20
C GLN A 192 -6.86 1.27 2.72
N ILE A 193 -7.15 0.00 2.39
CA ILE A 193 -7.55 -0.40 1.04
C ILE A 193 -8.88 0.26 0.67
N THR A 194 -9.85 0.27 1.58
CA THR A 194 -11.19 0.83 1.35
C THR A 194 -11.19 2.35 1.24
N ASP A 195 -10.42 3.03 2.09
CA ASP A 195 -10.23 4.49 2.06
C ASP A 195 -9.60 4.92 0.73
N LEU A 196 -8.54 4.21 0.31
CA LEU A 196 -7.89 4.46 -0.97
C LEU A 196 -8.82 4.14 -2.14
N PHE A 197 -9.55 3.03 -2.10
CA PHE A 197 -10.54 2.68 -3.13
C PHE A 197 -11.61 3.76 -3.30
N SER A 198 -12.14 4.27 -2.18
CA SER A 198 -13.12 5.35 -2.18
C SER A 198 -12.54 6.63 -2.79
N CYS A 199 -11.30 6.98 -2.45
CA CYS A 199 -10.59 8.13 -3.01
C CYS A 199 -10.44 8.03 -4.54
N PHE A 200 -10.12 6.84 -5.06
CA PHE A 200 -10.05 6.58 -6.51
C PHE A 200 -11.41 6.70 -7.19
N VAL A 201 -12.46 6.16 -6.56
CA VAL A 201 -13.84 6.24 -7.07
C VAL A 201 -14.33 7.68 -7.13
N ASP A 202 -14.11 8.45 -6.07
CA ASP A 202 -14.49 9.86 -5.99
C ASP A 202 -13.74 10.72 -7.03
N ALA A 203 -12.46 10.46 -7.24
CA ALA A 203 -11.65 11.16 -8.23
C ALA A 203 -12.16 10.94 -9.66
N HIS A 204 -12.65 9.73 -9.97
CA HIS A 204 -12.99 9.30 -11.33
C HIS A 204 -14.46 8.97 -11.55
N PHE A 205 -15.37 9.52 -10.74
CA PHE A 205 -16.82 9.25 -10.82
C PHE A 205 -17.36 9.32 -12.27
N THR A 206 -16.98 10.36 -13.02
CA THR A 206 -17.40 10.53 -14.43
C THR A 206 -16.88 9.39 -15.32
N HIS A 207 -15.65 8.92 -15.14
CA HIS A 207 -15.10 7.81 -15.94
C HIS A 207 -15.77 6.48 -15.61
N ILE A 208 -16.13 6.27 -14.34
CA ILE A 208 -16.87 5.08 -13.91
C ILE A 208 -18.23 5.00 -14.61
N THR A 209 -18.94 6.13 -14.71
CA THR A 209 -20.26 6.14 -15.40
C THR A 209 -20.17 5.78 -16.89
N LEU A 210 -19.00 5.98 -17.52
CA LEU A 210 -18.80 5.80 -18.95
C LEU A 210 -18.07 4.49 -19.31
N SER A 211 -17.49 3.79 -18.33
CA SER A 211 -16.71 2.57 -18.53
C SER A 211 -17.43 1.37 -17.91
N SER A 212 -17.99 0.48 -18.73
CA SER A 212 -18.57 -0.80 -18.28
C SER A 212 -17.56 -1.62 -17.47
N LYS A 213 -16.27 -1.57 -17.85
CA LYS A 213 -15.22 -2.28 -17.14
C LYS A 213 -14.99 -1.77 -15.72
N SER A 214 -15.00 -0.45 -15.54
CA SER A 214 -14.89 0.14 -14.20
C SER A 214 -16.09 -0.24 -13.34
N GLN A 215 -17.29 -0.30 -13.94
CA GLN A 215 -18.51 -0.74 -13.27
C GLN A 215 -18.43 -2.21 -12.84
N GLU A 216 -17.93 -3.11 -13.69
CA GLU A 216 -17.70 -4.53 -13.35
C GLU A 216 -16.75 -4.67 -12.16
N ILE A 217 -15.60 -3.99 -12.18
CA ILE A 217 -14.61 -4.07 -11.08
C ILE A 217 -15.23 -3.56 -9.77
N ILE A 218 -15.96 -2.45 -9.82
CA ILE A 218 -16.61 -1.88 -8.65
C ILE A 218 -17.72 -2.80 -8.14
N ALA A 219 -18.55 -3.36 -9.02
CA ALA A 219 -19.60 -4.30 -8.65
C ALA A 219 -19.03 -5.56 -7.98
N ASP A 220 -17.94 -6.14 -8.53
CA ASP A 220 -17.23 -7.26 -7.92
C ASP A 220 -16.71 -6.92 -6.51
N VAL A 221 -16.12 -5.73 -6.33
CA VAL A 221 -15.61 -5.28 -5.03
C VAL A 221 -16.75 -5.06 -4.04
N LEU A 222 -17.84 -4.42 -4.47
CA LEU A 222 -19.03 -4.21 -3.65
C LEU A 222 -19.63 -5.55 -3.20
N GLN A 223 -19.79 -6.50 -4.11
CA GLN A 223 -20.30 -7.83 -3.77
C GLN A 223 -19.40 -8.54 -2.76
N LEU A 224 -18.07 -8.42 -2.89
CA LEU A 224 -17.14 -8.95 -1.90
C LEU A 224 -17.31 -8.29 -0.52
N ILE A 225 -17.45 -6.97 -0.48
CA ILE A 225 -17.65 -6.22 0.76
C ILE A 225 -18.98 -6.58 1.42
N GLU A 226 -20.08 -6.64 0.65
CA GLU A 226 -21.42 -7.01 1.14
C GLU A 226 -21.41 -8.41 1.76
N ASN A 227 -20.83 -9.40 1.06
CA ASN A 227 -20.69 -10.76 1.59
C ASN A 227 -19.90 -10.79 2.92
N GLN A 228 -18.89 -9.93 3.07
CA GLN A 228 -18.10 -9.85 4.31
C GLN A 228 -18.85 -9.14 5.43
N LEU A 229 -19.67 -8.13 5.11
CA LEU A 229 -20.54 -7.46 6.07
C LEU A 229 -21.60 -8.43 6.62
N ASP A 230 -22.20 -9.25 5.77
CA ASP A 230 -23.18 -10.27 6.20
C ASP A 230 -22.54 -11.25 7.20
N ILE A 231 -21.35 -11.77 6.89
CA ILE A 231 -20.59 -12.63 7.81
C ILE A 231 -20.27 -11.91 9.12
N PHE A 232 -19.91 -10.63 9.05
CA PHE A 232 -19.61 -9.83 10.23
C PHE A 232 -20.85 -9.59 11.11
N PHE A 233 -22.01 -9.31 10.52
CA PHE A 233 -23.27 -9.18 11.25
C PHE A 233 -23.70 -10.49 11.91
N ASP A 234 -23.50 -11.63 11.23
CA ASP A 234 -23.71 -12.96 11.81
C ASP A 234 -22.77 -13.18 13.01
N LEU A 235 -21.49 -12.81 12.90
CA LEU A 235 -20.52 -12.91 13.99
C LEU A 235 -20.87 -12.01 15.18
N ILE A 236 -21.32 -10.77 14.95
CA ILE A 236 -21.80 -9.88 16.04
C ILE A 236 -22.99 -10.51 16.75
N SER A 237 -23.93 -11.06 15.97
CA SER A 237 -25.11 -11.72 16.51
C SER A 237 -24.70 -12.90 17.41
N ILE A 238 -23.72 -13.70 16.97
CA ILE A 238 -23.14 -14.79 17.76
C ILE A 238 -22.39 -14.27 19.00
N ASP A 239 -21.58 -13.22 18.90
CA ASP A 239 -20.84 -12.67 20.06
C ASP A 239 -21.79 -12.12 21.13
N SER A 240 -22.91 -11.51 20.71
CA SER A 240 -23.96 -11.08 21.63
C SER A 240 -24.58 -12.26 22.39
N LEU A 241 -24.88 -13.37 21.70
CA LEU A 241 -25.35 -14.61 22.29
C LEU A 241 -24.30 -15.25 23.21
N ILE A 242 -23.02 -15.26 22.82
CA ILE A 242 -21.92 -15.79 23.64
C ILE A 242 -21.76 -14.97 24.92
N LYS A 243 -21.83 -13.64 24.83
CA LYS A 243 -21.80 -12.75 26.00
C LYS A 243 -22.98 -13.00 26.92
N GLU A 244 -24.17 -13.16 26.36
CA GLU A 244 -25.38 -13.47 27.13
C GLU A 244 -25.27 -14.83 27.83
N ILE A 245 -24.76 -15.87 27.15
CA ILE A 245 -24.50 -17.19 27.73
C ILE A 245 -23.43 -17.12 28.84
N LYS A 246 -22.35 -16.36 28.64
CA LYS A 246 -21.28 -16.19 29.66
C LYS A 246 -21.75 -15.41 30.89
N GLN A 247 -22.68 -14.47 30.71
CA GLN A 247 -23.19 -13.61 31.79
C GLN A 247 -24.39 -14.22 32.51
N ASN A 248 -25.17 -15.08 31.85
CA ASN A 248 -26.23 -15.84 32.50
C ASN A 248 -25.65 -16.98 33.34
N LYS A 249 -25.74 -16.83 34.67
CA LYS A 249 -25.35 -17.88 35.64
C LYS A 249 -26.18 -19.16 35.49
N ASP A 250 -27.34 -19.11 34.83
CA ASP A 250 -28.21 -20.27 34.61
C ASP A 250 -27.72 -21.19 33.47
N PHE A 251 -26.88 -20.68 32.56
CA PHE A 251 -26.23 -21.46 31.49
C PHE A 251 -24.79 -21.89 31.83
N GLN A 252 -24.25 -21.47 32.98
CA GLN A 252 -23.10 -22.16 33.54
C GLN A 252 -23.55 -23.58 33.80
N ILE A 253 -23.03 -24.53 33.01
CA ILE A 253 -23.14 -25.96 33.31
C ILE A 253 -22.67 -26.06 34.74
N LYS A 254 -23.63 -26.20 35.68
CA LYS A 254 -23.29 -26.62 37.01
C LYS A 254 -22.60 -27.93 36.77
N ASN A 255 -21.32 -28.02 37.10
CA ASN A 255 -20.63 -29.29 37.24
C ASN A 255 -21.30 -30.03 38.40
N THR A 256 -22.54 -30.46 38.19
CA THR A 256 -23.21 -31.40 39.05
C THR A 256 -22.63 -32.73 38.67
N ASN A 257 -21.69 -33.20 39.50
CA ASN A 257 -21.39 -34.61 39.69
C ASN A 257 -22.62 -35.38 40.22
N HIS A 258 -23.81 -35.11 39.68
CA HIS A 258 -25.06 -35.74 40.05
C HIS A 258 -25.70 -36.32 38.79
N ILE A 259 -25.05 -37.36 38.27
CA ILE A 259 -25.82 -38.50 37.79
C ILE A 259 -26.46 -39.07 39.06
N SER A 260 -27.79 -39.03 39.19
CA SER A 260 -28.42 -39.76 40.28
C SER A 260 -28.19 -41.25 40.03
N ASP A 261 -27.75 -41.98 41.06
CA ASP A 261 -27.45 -43.42 40.97
C ASP A 261 -28.64 -44.28 40.50
N TYR A 262 -29.82 -43.68 40.40
CA TYR A 262 -31.02 -44.33 39.94
C TYR A 262 -31.85 -43.36 39.09
N PHE A 263 -32.20 -43.79 37.89
CA PHE A 263 -33.30 -43.23 37.11
C PHE A 263 -34.03 -44.40 36.43
N ILE A 264 -35.37 -44.35 36.39
CA ILE A 264 -36.17 -45.33 35.66
C ILE A 264 -36.65 -44.64 34.38
N GLU A 265 -36.13 -45.11 33.25
CA GLU A 265 -36.65 -44.79 31.92
C GLU A 265 -37.70 -45.84 31.54
N VAL A 266 -38.92 -45.40 31.23
CA VAL A 266 -39.97 -46.28 30.72
C VAL A 266 -39.95 -46.21 29.20
N LEU A 267 -39.34 -47.21 28.57
CA LEU A 267 -39.38 -47.42 27.14
C LEU A 267 -40.76 -47.97 26.75
N LYS A 268 -41.45 -47.24 25.88
CA LYS A 268 -42.68 -47.71 25.24
C LYS A 268 -42.28 -48.70 24.15
N ILE A 269 -42.58 -49.98 24.37
CA ILE A 269 -42.38 -51.03 23.36
C ILE A 269 -43.62 -51.01 22.46
N GLU A 270 -43.42 -50.80 21.16
CA GLU A 270 -44.43 -51.02 20.11
C GLU A 270 -44.51 -52.51 19.74
#